data_AF-A0A2E4V7V7-F1
#
_entry.id   AF-A0A2E4V7V7-F1
#
_cell.length_a   1.000
_cell.length_b   1.000
_cell.length_c   1.000
_cell.angle_alpha   90.00
_cell.angle_beta   90.00
_cell.angle_gamma   90.00
#
_symmetry.space_group_name_H-M   'P 1'
#
loop_
_entity.id
_entity.type
_entity.pdbx_description
1 polymer ?
#
loop_
_entity_poly.entity_id
_entity_poly.type
_entity_poly.pdbx_seq_one_letter_code
_entity_poly.pdbx_strand_id
1 'polypeptide(L)' 'MDFFSSLKTALGMSFISMIGMEIAMNLTDLLLTGGAMLTWWVVPIMLLAGFYTPLPYNYWRLKKYNVSCH' A
#
# COMPACT_ATOMS: atom_id res chain seq x y z
N MET A 1 -3.24 21.32 17.60
CA MET A 1 -3.39 20.47 16.41
C MET A 1 -4.87 20.36 16.13
N ASP A 2 -5.35 20.91 15.03
CA ASP A 2 -6.78 20.85 14.68
C ASP A 2 -7.21 19.43 14.32
N PHE A 3 -8.48 19.09 14.59
CA PHE A 3 -9.07 17.77 14.28
C PHE A 3 -8.93 17.39 12.79
N PHE A 4 -9.03 18.38 11.91
CA PHE A 4 -8.81 18.19 10.47
C PHE A 4 -7.35 17.84 10.13
N SER A 5 -6.39 18.37 10.89
CA SER A 5 -4.95 18.11 10.69
C SER A 5 -4.57 16.69 11.12
N SER A 6 -5.13 16.18 12.21
CA SER A 6 -4.90 14.81 12.67
C SER A 6 -5.53 13.77 11.73
N LEU A 7 -6.75 14.03 11.24
CA LEU A 7 -7.41 13.18 10.23
C LEU A 7 -6.61 13.10 8.93
N LYS A 8 -6.14 14.23 8.41
CA LYS A 8 -5.26 14.25 7.23
C LYS A 8 -3.96 13.47 7.45
N THR A 9 -3.40 13.55 8.65
CA THR A 9 -2.16 12.85 8.99
C THR A 9 -2.38 11.35 9.08
N ALA A 10 -3.47 10.92 9.75
CA ALA A 10 -3.84 9.51 9.87
C ALA A 10 -4.16 8.88 8.50
N LEU A 11 -4.94 9.59 7.67
CA LEU A 11 -5.27 9.14 6.32
C LEU A 11 -4.04 9.09 5.43
N GLY A 12 -3.19 10.11 5.50
CA GLY A 12 -1.99 10.24 4.70
C GLY A 12 -0.90 9.26 5.06
N MET A 13 -0.56 9.08 6.34
CA MET A 13 0.59 8.26 6.76
C MET A 13 0.36 6.76 6.61
N SER A 14 -0.83 6.27 7.00
CA SER A 14 -1.02 4.82 7.17
C SER A 14 -2.24 4.27 6.44
N PHE A 15 -3.31 5.05 6.30
CA PHE A 15 -4.58 4.53 5.77
C PHE A 15 -4.55 4.30 4.25
N ILE A 16 -4.05 5.26 3.48
CA ILE A 16 -3.97 5.15 2.02
C ILE A 16 -3.05 3.99 1.60
N SER A 17 -1.92 3.84 2.28
CA SER A 17 -0.96 2.77 2.02
C SER A 17 -1.52 1.39 2.41
N MET A 18 -2.26 1.31 3.52
CA MET A 18 -2.94 0.08 3.96
C MET A 18 -4.01 -0.35 2.94
N ILE A 19 -4.87 0.57 2.50
CA ILE A 19 -5.88 0.29 1.49
C ILE A 19 -5.24 -0.12 0.16
N GLY A 20 -4.19 0.59 -0.26
CA GLY A 20 -3.48 0.27 -1.50
C GLY A 20 -2.87 -1.13 -1.47
N MET A 21 -2.29 -1.53 -0.34
CA MET A 21 -1.76 -2.88 -0.14
C MET A 21 -2.86 -3.94 -0.22
N GLU A 22 -3.98 -3.75 0.50
CA GLU A 22 -5.09 -4.70 0.51
C GLU A 22 -5.73 -4.88 -0.88
N ILE A 23 -5.95 -3.76 -1.59
CA ILE A 23 -6.48 -3.78 -2.95
C ILE A 23 -5.50 -4.49 -3.89
N ALA A 24 -4.20 -4.22 -3.78
CA ALA A 24 -3.21 -4.85 -4.65
C ALA A 24 -3.14 -6.36 -4.42
N MET A 25 -3.14 -6.81 -3.18
CA MET A 25 -3.11 -8.25 -2.87
C MET A 25 -4.36 -8.94 -3.41
N ASN A 26 -5.54 -8.41 -3.13
CA ASN A 26 -6.80 -8.97 -3.64
C ASN A 26 -6.90 -8.90 -5.18
N LEU A 27 -6.37 -7.85 -5.80
CA LEU A 27 -6.30 -7.74 -7.26
C LEU A 27 -5.33 -8.75 -7.86
N THR A 28 -4.16 -8.97 -7.23
CA THR A 28 -3.23 -10.01 -7.69
C THR A 28 -3.80 -11.41 -7.55
N ASP A 29 -4.56 -11.69 -6.49
CA ASP A 29 -5.29 -12.94 -6.32
C ASP A 29 -6.32 -13.16 -7.43
N LEU A 30 -7.11 -12.12 -7.72
CA LEU A 30 -8.14 -12.17 -8.76
C LEU A 30 -7.52 -12.37 -10.15
N LEU A 31 -6.40 -11.69 -10.45
CA LEU A 31 -5.71 -11.79 -11.73
C LEU A 31 -5.01 -13.13 -11.94
N LEU A 32 -4.40 -13.70 -10.89
CA LEU A 32 -3.57 -14.91 -11.00
C LEU A 32 -4.38 -16.20 -10.84
N THR A 33 -5.39 -16.19 -9.97
CA THR A 33 -6.11 -17.42 -9.58
C THR A 33 -7.57 -17.41 -10.03
N GLY A 34 -8.07 -16.30 -10.58
CA GLY A 34 -9.47 -16.17 -11.02
C GLY A 34 -10.50 -16.19 -9.88
N GLY A 35 -10.03 -16.12 -8.62
CA GLY A 35 -10.81 -16.20 -7.39
C GLY A 35 -9.91 -16.08 -6.15
N ALA A 36 -10.51 -15.93 -4.96
CA ALA A 36 -9.80 -15.76 -3.68
C ALA A 36 -9.25 -17.09 -3.14
N MET A 37 -8.39 -17.77 -3.90
CA MET A 37 -7.73 -19.01 -3.47
C MET A 37 -6.22 -18.80 -3.36
N LEU A 38 -5.67 -18.97 -2.15
CA LEU A 38 -4.23 -18.94 -1.94
C LEU A 38 -3.60 -20.23 -2.48
N THR A 39 -2.86 -20.11 -3.59
CA THR A 39 -1.98 -21.18 -4.08
C THR A 39 -0.54 -20.90 -3.66
N TRP A 40 0.24 -21.94 -3.35
CA TRP A 40 1.59 -21.81 -2.78
C TRP A 40 2.54 -20.95 -3.65
N TRP A 41 2.38 -20.96 -4.98
CA TRP A 41 3.19 -20.16 -5.91
C TRP A 41 2.77 -18.69 -5.99
N VAL A 42 1.50 -18.37 -5.70
CA VAL A 42 0.96 -17.00 -5.78
C VAL A 42 1.32 -16.18 -4.54
N VAL A 43 1.46 -16.81 -3.37
CA VAL A 43 1.85 -16.15 -2.11
C VAL A 43 3.07 -15.23 -2.24
N PRO A 44 4.23 -15.66 -2.77
CA PRO A 44 5.38 -14.77 -2.91
C PRO A 44 5.12 -13.60 -3.86
N ILE A 45 4.34 -13.79 -4.93
CA ILE A 45 4.01 -12.73 -5.90
C ILE A 45 3.08 -11.70 -5.26
N MET A 46 2.07 -12.16 -4.53
CA MET A 46 1.13 -11.32 -3.79
C MET A 46 1.84 -10.47 -2.74
N LEU A 47 2.74 -11.07 -1.95
CA LEU A 47 3.53 -10.34 -0.95
C LEU A 47 4.42 -9.26 -1.58
N LEU A 48 5.06 -9.57 -2.72
CA LEU A 48 5.85 -8.59 -3.46
C LEU A 48 4.98 -7.45 -4.01
N ALA A 49 3.82 -7.76 -4.59
CA ALA A 49 2.90 -6.76 -5.10
C ALA A 49 2.35 -5.87 -3.97
N GLY A 50 1.93 -6.47 -2.86
CA GLY A 50 1.50 -5.75 -1.66
C GLY A 50 2.59 -4.84 -1.10
N PHE A 51 3.85 -5.29 -1.08
CA PHE A 51 4.98 -4.50 -0.61
C PHE A 51 5.36 -3.35 -1.56
N TYR A 52 5.36 -3.58 -2.87
CA TYR A 52 5.73 -2.57 -3.86
C TYR A 52 4.64 -1.51 -4.09
N THR A 53 3.36 -1.82 -3.85
CA THR A 53 2.24 -0.90 -4.11
C THR A 53 2.28 0.40 -3.28
N PRO A 54 2.56 0.39 -1.95
CA PRO A 54 2.63 1.62 -1.16
C PRO A 54 3.96 2.38 -1.34
N LEU A 55 5.01 1.77 -1.89
CA LEU A 55 6.31 2.39 -2.12
C LEU A 55 6.24 3.67 -2.99
N PRO A 56 5.65 3.68 -4.20
CA PRO A 56 5.63 4.87 -5.06
C PRO A 56 4.89 6.05 -4.41
N TYR A 57 3.81 5.79 -3.67
CA TYR A 57 3.11 6.82 -2.91
C TYR A 57 3.99 7.39 -1.80
N ASN A 58 4.65 6.53 -1.01
CA ASN A 58 5.53 6.96 0.06
C ASN A 58 6.76 7.74 -0.45
N TYR A 59 7.41 7.27 -1.52
CA TYR A 59 8.55 7.95 -2.13
C TYR A 59 8.17 9.31 -2.74
N TRP A 60 7.04 9.40 -3.45
CA TRP A 60 6.54 10.68 -3.96
C TRP A 60 6.29 11.67 -2.82
N ARG A 61 5.72 11.19 -1.71
CA ARG A 61 5.43 12.01 -0.54
C ARG A 61 6.71 12.53 0.12
N LEU A 62 7.71 11.66 0.35
CA LEU A 62 9.02 12.05 0.88
C LEU A 62 9.69 13.12 0.01
N LYS A 63 9.66 12.94 -1.33
CA LYS A 63 10.20 13.92 -2.29
C LYS A 63 9.44 15.25 -2.25
N LYS A 64 8.11 15.22 -2.14
CA LYS A 64 7.27 16.43 -2.08
C LYS A 64 7.51 17.26 -0.82
N TYR A 65 7.68 16.61 0.32
CA TYR A 65 7.93 17.28 1.60
C TYR A 65 9.42 17.49 1.89
N ASN A 66 10.30 17.08 0.96
CA ASN A 66 11.75 17.16 1.07
C ASN A 66 12.29 16.58 2.40
N VAL A 67 11.69 15.48 2.85
CA VAL A 67 12.05 14.78 4.08
C VAL A 67 12.78 13.51 3.70
N SER A 68 14.03 13.35 4.12
CA SER A 68 14.78 12.09 3.99
C SER A 68 14.77 11.35 5.32
N CYS A 69 14.53 10.04 5.28
CA CYS A 69 14.73 9.14 6.43
C CYS A 69 16.19 8.67 6.54
N HIS A 70 17.15 9.55 6.31
CA HIS A 70 18.59 9.30 6.50
C HIS A 70 19.13 10.24 7.57
#